data_AF-A0A8S2JE23-F1
#
_entry.id   AF-A0A8S2JE23-F1
#
_cell.length_a   1.000
_cell.length_b   1.000
_cell.length_c   1.000
_cell.angle_alpha   90.00
_cell.angle_beta   90.00
_cell.angle_gamma   90.00
#
_symmetry.space_group_name_H-M   'P 1'
#
loop_
_entity.id
_entity.type
_entity.pdbx_description
1 polymer ?
#
loop_
_entity_poly.entity_id
_entity_poly.type
_entity_poly.pdbx_seq_one_letter_code
_entity_poly.pdbx_strand_id
1 'polypeptide(L)'
;MSLLSDSFNRLKIKVSIRHIRDFYKRHYRYTELAQHPGIIHIPYQVSLMSIFEQYRMNIPLFVPSLDLLTEWHYTYQVVNERTWDGMSRKIGNASRISGVLGPDIPDPNNDLDRDAIRYWLKFSDFYQWPHIIYFNSTDDLLIKLKTTNFQQVSANMKVYNANLRKHLFEQWRQILQRTKPL
;
A
#
# COMPACT_ATOMS: atom_id res chain seq x y z
N MET A 1 3.19 13.56 13.98
CA MET A 1 4.66 13.68 13.90
C MET A 1 5.40 13.23 15.16
N SER A 2 4.78 13.07 16.34
CA SER A 2 5.51 12.68 17.57
C SER A 2 5.98 11.21 17.62
N LEU A 3 5.29 10.27 16.94
CA LEU A 3 5.68 8.85 16.95
C LEU A 3 7.02 8.56 16.25
N LEU A 4 7.41 9.38 15.26
CA LEU A 4 8.67 9.20 14.55
C LEU A 4 9.86 9.75 15.36
N SER A 5 9.71 10.90 16.03
CA SER A 5 10.80 11.60 16.70
C SER A 5 11.48 10.79 17.79
N ASP A 6 10.71 9.98 18.52
CA ASP A 6 11.25 9.17 19.62
C ASP A 6 12.12 8.02 19.10
N SER A 7 11.70 7.37 18.01
CA SER A 7 12.47 6.33 17.32
C SER A 7 13.76 6.88 16.69
N PHE A 8 13.71 8.08 16.11
CA PHE A 8 14.89 8.75 15.57
C PHE A 8 15.97 8.98 16.63
N ASN A 9 15.57 9.53 17.77
CA ASN A 9 16.48 9.83 18.88
C ASN A 9 17.05 8.54 19.49
N ARG A 10 16.21 7.51 19.67
CA ARG A 10 16.63 6.21 20.22
C ARG A 10 17.64 5.49 19.33
N LEU A 11 17.38 5.41 18.02
CA LEU A 11 18.19 4.61 17.09
C LEU A 11 19.41 5.36 16.54
N LYS A 12 19.52 6.68 16.75
CA LYS A 12 20.60 7.53 16.24
C LYS A 12 20.78 7.42 14.72
N ILE A 13 19.69 7.20 13.98
CA ILE A 13 19.70 7.06 12.52
C ILE A 13 19.49 8.44 11.88
N LYS A 14 20.38 8.83 10.98
CA LYS A 14 20.23 10.04 10.15
C LYS A 14 19.50 9.69 8.85
N VAL A 15 18.17 9.83 8.82
CA VAL A 15 17.37 9.79 7.58
C VAL A 15 16.49 11.03 7.48
N SER A 16 16.40 11.60 6.27
CA SER A 16 15.54 12.76 5.98
C SER A 16 14.22 12.27 5.40
N ILE A 17 13.16 12.32 6.22
CA ILE A 17 11.80 12.04 5.78
C ILE A 17 11.09 13.37 5.57
N ARG A 18 10.42 13.50 4.42
CA ARG A 18 9.61 14.66 4.05
C ARG A 18 8.31 14.17 3.44
N HIS A 19 7.22 14.84 3.77
CA HIS A 19 5.95 14.60 3.09
C HIS A 19 6.07 15.12 1.64
N ILE A 20 5.69 14.30 0.67
CA ILE A 20 5.93 14.58 -0.76
C ILE A 20 5.31 15.91 -1.21
N ARG A 21 4.09 16.23 -0.74
CA ARG A 21 3.39 17.46 -1.10
C ARG A 21 4.07 18.71 -0.53
N ASP A 22 4.75 18.56 0.61
CA ASP A 22 5.42 19.66 1.30
C ASP A 22 6.78 19.93 0.64
N PHE A 23 7.49 18.86 0.25
CA PHE A 23 8.76 18.95 -0.45
C PHE A 23 8.62 19.61 -1.83
N TYR A 24 7.60 19.21 -2.59
CA TYR A 24 7.37 19.68 -3.96
C TYR A 24 6.37 20.83 -4.09
N LYS A 25 5.89 21.42 -2.98
CA LYS A 25 4.89 22.50 -2.99
C LYS A 25 3.69 22.19 -3.89
N ARG A 26 3.14 20.97 -3.76
CA ARG A 26 1.97 20.40 -4.48
C ARG A 26 2.17 19.91 -5.92
N HIS A 27 3.25 20.24 -6.61
CA HIS A 27 3.45 19.81 -8.01
C HIS A 27 4.85 19.21 -8.21
N TYR A 28 4.91 18.02 -8.81
CA TYR A 28 6.15 17.36 -9.17
C TYR A 28 5.99 16.65 -10.52
N ARG A 29 7.11 16.43 -11.19
CA ARG A 29 7.21 15.55 -12.36
C ARG A 29 7.62 14.15 -11.91
N TYR A 30 7.22 13.13 -12.66
CA TYR A 30 7.64 11.75 -12.38
C TYR A 30 9.18 11.60 -12.40
N THR A 31 9.89 12.37 -13.23
CA THR A 31 11.37 12.37 -13.24
C THR A 31 11.97 12.85 -11.91
N GLU A 32 11.31 13.76 -11.21
CA GLU A 32 11.76 14.25 -9.90
C GLU A 32 11.45 13.22 -8.83
N LEU A 33 10.28 12.58 -8.91
CA LEU A 33 9.92 11.49 -8.01
C LEU A 33 10.90 10.31 -8.10
N ALA A 34 11.34 9.97 -9.31
CA ALA A 34 12.32 8.91 -9.55
C ALA A 34 13.73 9.21 -9.01
N GLN A 35 14.03 10.43 -8.57
CA GLN A 35 15.31 10.76 -7.93
C GLN A 35 15.37 10.33 -6.46
N HIS A 36 14.23 9.99 -5.85
CA HIS A 36 14.19 9.53 -4.47
C HIS A 36 14.50 8.03 -4.36
N PRO A 37 15.33 7.60 -3.38
CA PRO A 37 15.67 6.18 -3.21
C PRO A 37 14.48 5.27 -2.91
N GLY A 38 13.41 5.80 -2.32
CA GLY A 38 12.21 5.04 -1.98
C GLY A 38 11.12 5.94 -1.40
N ILE A 39 9.90 5.39 -1.27
CA ILE A 39 8.72 6.10 -0.78
C ILE A 39 8.07 5.30 0.34
N ILE A 40 7.64 5.99 1.39
CA ILE A 40 6.87 5.41 2.49
C ILE A 40 5.39 5.73 2.26
N HIS A 41 4.55 4.71 2.19
CA HIS A 41 3.10 4.83 2.08
C HIS A 41 2.42 4.47 3.38
N ILE A 42 1.61 5.41 3.87
CA ILE A 42 0.57 5.12 4.87
C ILE A 42 -0.77 5.27 4.14
N PRO A 43 -1.39 4.15 3.72
CA PRO A 43 -2.53 4.20 2.81
C PRO A 43 -3.81 4.64 3.52
N TYR A 44 -4.61 5.48 2.87
CA TYR A 44 -5.96 5.86 3.34
C TYR A 44 -7.08 5.05 2.67
N GLN A 45 -6.76 4.34 1.58
CA GLN A 45 -7.65 3.41 0.88
C GLN A 45 -6.88 2.16 0.43
N VAL A 46 -7.61 1.10 0.08
CA VAL A 46 -7.04 -0.21 -0.32
C VAL A 46 -6.43 -0.22 -1.73
N SER A 47 -6.76 0.78 -2.56
CA SER A 47 -6.27 0.91 -3.93
C SER A 47 -5.90 2.34 -4.26
N LEU A 48 -4.61 2.64 -4.38
CA LEU A 48 -4.11 4.01 -4.55
C LEU A 48 -3.41 4.16 -5.88
N MET A 49 -3.95 4.98 -6.78
CA MET A 49 -3.36 5.25 -8.10
C MET A 49 -1.87 5.60 -8.02
N SER A 50 -1.48 6.42 -7.04
CA SER A 50 -0.08 6.80 -6.83
C SER A 50 0.83 5.61 -6.52
N ILE A 51 0.36 4.59 -5.80
CA ILE A 51 1.13 3.37 -5.52
C ILE A 51 1.35 2.60 -6.82
N PHE A 52 0.32 2.46 -7.68
CA PHE A 52 0.48 1.81 -8.99
C PHE A 52 1.56 2.50 -9.82
N GLU A 53 1.46 3.81 -9.99
CA GLU A 53 2.40 4.59 -10.79
C GLU A 53 3.84 4.43 -10.28
N GLN A 54 4.04 4.63 -8.98
CA GLN A 54 5.37 4.56 -8.35
C GLN A 54 5.95 3.14 -8.39
N TYR A 55 5.10 2.12 -8.21
CA TYR A 55 5.50 0.73 -8.36
C TYR A 55 5.95 0.41 -9.80
N ARG A 56 5.24 0.91 -10.81
CA ARG A 56 5.60 0.74 -12.23
C ARG A 56 6.83 1.55 -12.62
N MET A 57 7.13 2.63 -11.90
CA MET A 57 8.40 3.36 -12.01
C MET A 57 9.58 2.62 -11.37
N ASN A 58 9.34 1.48 -10.70
CA ASN A 58 10.34 0.68 -9.98
C ASN A 58 10.93 1.42 -8.76
N ILE A 59 10.19 2.35 -8.17
CA ILE A 59 10.62 3.03 -6.94
C ILE A 59 10.36 2.07 -5.77
N PRO A 60 11.36 1.75 -4.94
CA PRO A 60 11.14 0.95 -3.73
C PRO A 60 10.07 1.56 -2.83
N LEU A 61 9.07 0.76 -2.45
CA LEU A 61 7.94 1.19 -1.64
C LEU A 61 7.96 0.52 -0.26
N PHE A 62 7.75 1.31 0.77
CA PHE A 62 7.61 0.87 2.15
C PHE A 62 6.16 1.03 2.58
N VAL A 63 5.57 -0.04 3.12
CA VAL A 63 4.16 -0.07 3.54
C VAL A 63 4.07 -0.76 4.90
N PRO A 64 3.16 -0.35 5.81
CA PRO A 64 2.89 -1.13 7.01
C PRO A 64 2.61 -2.60 6.68
N SER A 65 3.08 -3.52 7.50
CA SER A 65 2.66 -4.92 7.42
C SER A 65 1.15 -5.03 7.61
N LEU A 66 0.56 -6.14 7.14
CA LEU A 66 -0.88 -6.37 7.26
C LEU A 66 -1.34 -6.24 8.72
N ASP A 67 -0.58 -6.81 9.66
CA ASP A 67 -0.92 -6.77 11.08
C ASP A 67 -0.82 -5.34 11.64
N LEU A 68 0.24 -4.60 11.28
CA LEU A 68 0.40 -3.20 11.72
C LEU A 68 -0.72 -2.31 11.17
N LEU A 69 -1.06 -2.45 9.88
CA LEU A 69 -2.13 -1.67 9.25
C LEU A 69 -3.50 -2.02 9.83
N THR A 70 -3.72 -3.29 10.17
CA THR A 70 -4.94 -3.76 10.85
C THR A 70 -5.10 -3.03 12.19
N GLU A 71 -4.06 -3.03 13.04
CA GLU A 71 -4.14 -2.35 14.34
C GLU A 71 -4.29 -0.83 14.21
N TRP A 72 -3.59 -0.22 13.24
CA TRP A 72 -3.72 1.20 12.96
C TRP A 72 -5.11 1.56 12.45
N HIS A 73 -5.71 0.75 11.59
CA HIS A 73 -7.06 0.98 11.11
C HIS A 73 -8.09 0.76 12.23
N TYR A 74 -7.99 -0.33 12.98
CA TYR A 74 -8.86 -0.58 14.13
C TYR A 74 -8.84 0.59 15.13
N THR A 75 -7.66 1.11 15.44
CA THR A 75 -7.50 2.15 16.48
C THR A 75 -7.77 3.57 15.98
N TYR A 76 -7.29 3.90 14.78
CA TYR A 76 -7.23 5.28 14.28
C TYR A 76 -7.95 5.47 12.95
N GLN A 77 -8.58 4.43 12.41
CA GLN A 77 -9.29 4.46 11.13
C GLN A 77 -8.39 4.96 9.98
N VAL A 78 -7.12 4.53 9.95
CA VAL A 78 -6.12 5.01 8.97
C VAL A 78 -6.55 4.77 7.52
N VAL A 79 -7.13 3.61 7.21
CA VAL A 79 -7.66 3.25 5.88
C VAL A 79 -9.16 3.57 5.78
N ASN A 80 -9.57 4.79 6.13
CA ASN A 80 -10.98 5.16 6.29
C ASN A 80 -11.82 5.04 5.01
N GLU A 81 -11.21 5.08 3.82
CA GLU A 81 -11.95 4.90 2.56
C GLU A 81 -12.10 3.43 2.14
N ARG A 82 -11.79 2.48 3.04
CA ARG A 82 -12.07 1.05 2.86
C ARG A 82 -13.58 0.75 2.83
N THR A 83 -14.37 1.49 3.62
CA THR A 83 -15.82 1.33 3.75
C THR A 83 -16.54 2.64 3.45
N TRP A 84 -17.81 2.56 3.06
CA TRP A 84 -18.63 3.76 2.81
C TRP A 84 -18.87 4.57 4.10
N ASP A 85 -19.02 3.88 5.23
CA ASP A 85 -19.15 4.53 6.54
C ASP A 85 -17.87 5.28 6.93
N GLY A 86 -16.69 4.69 6.69
CA GLY A 86 -15.41 5.33 6.96
C GLY A 86 -15.16 6.58 6.10
N MET A 87 -15.64 6.61 4.85
CA MET A 87 -15.62 7.83 4.02
C MET A 87 -16.46 8.95 4.66
N SER A 88 -17.53 8.59 5.36
CA SER A 88 -18.38 9.51 6.14
C SER A 88 -17.87 9.74 7.58
N ARG A 89 -16.64 9.31 7.91
CA ARG A 89 -16.04 9.37 9.26
C ARG A 89 -16.86 8.64 10.34
N LYS A 90 -17.53 7.56 9.97
CA LYS A 90 -18.26 6.66 10.87
C LYS A 90 -17.55 5.32 10.92
N ILE A 91 -17.73 4.60 12.02
CA ILE A 91 -17.22 3.23 12.17
C ILE A 91 -18.40 2.28 11.96
N GLY A 92 -18.35 1.50 10.87
CA GLY A 92 -19.35 0.48 10.57
C GLY A 92 -19.14 -0.76 11.44
N ASN A 93 -20.23 -1.42 11.84
CA ASN A 93 -20.17 -2.67 12.60
C ASN A 93 -20.76 -3.88 11.83
N ALA A 94 -21.49 -3.63 10.74
CA ALA A 94 -22.04 -4.65 9.85
C ALA A 94 -22.59 -4.01 8.57
N SER A 95 -22.73 -4.83 7.53
CA SER A 95 -23.49 -4.54 6.32
C SER A 95 -24.99 -4.54 6.60
N ARG A 96 -25.75 -3.78 5.81
CA ARG A 96 -27.23 -3.75 5.88
C ARG A 96 -27.89 -5.04 5.37
N ILE A 97 -27.12 -5.90 4.71
CA ILE A 97 -27.56 -7.16 4.11
C ILE A 97 -26.66 -8.28 4.60
N SER A 98 -27.20 -9.49 4.74
CA SER A 98 -26.42 -10.68 5.09
C SER A 98 -25.48 -11.09 3.96
N GLY A 99 -24.32 -11.64 4.33
CA GLY A 99 -23.36 -12.19 3.38
C GLY A 99 -23.91 -13.40 2.62
N VAL A 100 -23.54 -13.54 1.34
CA VAL A 100 -24.01 -14.62 0.46
C VAL A 100 -23.03 -15.79 0.34
N LEU A 101 -21.78 -15.61 0.80
CA LEU A 101 -20.68 -16.56 0.61
C LEU A 101 -20.48 -17.51 1.80
N GLY A 102 -21.41 -17.52 2.76
CA GLY A 102 -21.36 -18.35 3.96
C GLY A 102 -20.85 -17.61 5.21
N PRO A 103 -20.97 -18.23 6.39
CA PRO A 103 -20.66 -17.59 7.69
C PRO A 103 -19.17 -17.39 7.93
N ASP A 104 -18.29 -18.09 7.20
CA ASP A 104 -16.83 -18.05 7.40
C ASP A 104 -16.17 -16.81 6.78
N ILE A 105 -16.92 -16.03 5.99
CA ILE A 105 -16.42 -14.78 5.42
C ILE A 105 -16.89 -13.62 6.29
N PRO A 106 -15.98 -12.90 6.96
CA PRO A 106 -16.36 -11.80 7.82
C PRO A 106 -16.95 -10.65 7.02
N ASP A 107 -17.83 -9.88 7.65
CA ASP A 107 -18.51 -8.76 7.02
C ASP A 107 -17.52 -7.66 6.57
N PRO A 108 -17.49 -7.26 5.29
CA PRO A 108 -16.59 -6.22 4.81
C PRO A 108 -16.82 -4.85 5.44
N ASN A 109 -17.99 -4.57 6.01
CA ASN A 109 -18.30 -3.29 6.65
C ASN A 109 -18.17 -3.32 8.18
N ASN A 110 -17.62 -4.39 8.76
CA ASN A 110 -17.34 -4.46 10.19
C ASN A 110 -15.92 -3.97 10.51
N ASP A 111 -15.81 -2.68 10.86
CA ASP A 111 -14.57 -2.03 11.32
C ASP A 111 -14.36 -2.12 12.85
N LEU A 112 -15.25 -2.81 13.56
CA LEU A 112 -15.11 -3.11 15.00
C LEU A 112 -14.53 -4.50 15.26
N ASP A 113 -14.27 -5.27 14.21
CA ASP A 113 -13.67 -6.60 14.28
C ASP A 113 -12.31 -6.63 13.56
N ARG A 114 -11.26 -6.96 14.31
CA ARG A 114 -9.89 -7.06 13.79
C ARG A 114 -9.77 -8.13 12.72
N ASP A 115 -10.45 -9.26 12.89
CA ASP A 115 -10.36 -10.37 11.95
C ASP A 115 -11.03 -10.01 10.63
N ALA A 116 -12.17 -9.31 10.69
CA ALA A 116 -12.83 -8.73 9.51
C ALA A 116 -11.90 -7.74 8.79
N ILE A 117 -11.36 -6.76 9.51
CA ILE A 117 -10.43 -5.76 8.96
C ILE A 117 -9.25 -6.44 8.28
N ARG A 118 -8.57 -7.35 8.99
CA ARG A 118 -7.39 -8.06 8.51
C ARG A 118 -7.71 -8.92 7.29
N TYR A 119 -8.85 -9.60 7.30
CA TYR A 119 -9.30 -10.46 6.21
C TYR A 119 -9.44 -9.66 4.91
N TRP A 120 -10.05 -8.48 4.96
CA TRP A 120 -10.28 -7.66 3.78
C TRP A 120 -9.05 -6.85 3.36
N LEU A 121 -8.29 -6.33 4.32
CA LEU A 121 -7.06 -5.56 4.02
C LEU A 121 -6.03 -6.38 3.25
N LYS A 122 -5.93 -7.71 3.45
CA LYS A 122 -4.95 -8.55 2.74
C LYS A 122 -5.08 -8.50 1.22
N PHE A 123 -6.27 -8.13 0.70
CA PHE A 123 -6.53 -8.01 -0.74
C PHE A 123 -6.15 -6.64 -1.33
N SER A 124 -5.64 -5.72 -0.50
CA SER A 124 -5.15 -4.41 -0.97
C SER A 124 -3.97 -4.58 -1.94
N ASP A 125 -3.89 -3.68 -2.92
CA ASP A 125 -2.91 -3.73 -4.02
C ASP A 125 -1.46 -3.93 -3.54
N PHE A 126 -1.08 -3.17 -2.52
CA PHE A 126 0.25 -3.18 -1.94
C PHE A 126 0.60 -4.45 -1.15
N TYR A 127 -0.34 -5.38 -0.96
CA TYR A 127 -0.06 -6.73 -0.43
C TYR A 127 -0.03 -7.81 -1.53
N GLN A 128 -0.47 -7.48 -2.74
CA GLN A 128 -0.53 -8.41 -3.87
C GLN A 128 0.71 -8.34 -4.77
N TRP A 129 1.53 -7.30 -4.64
CA TRP A 129 2.68 -7.07 -5.52
C TRP A 129 4.01 -7.47 -4.87
N PRO A 130 4.92 -8.09 -5.65
CA PRO A 130 6.22 -8.48 -5.12
C PRO A 130 7.12 -7.26 -4.86
N HIS A 131 8.16 -7.45 -4.06
CA HIS A 131 9.20 -6.44 -3.78
C HIS A 131 8.74 -5.18 -3.02
N ILE A 132 7.48 -5.13 -2.56
CA ILE A 132 7.05 -4.17 -1.54
C ILE A 132 7.74 -4.51 -0.21
N ILE A 133 8.26 -3.50 0.48
CA ILE A 133 8.96 -3.65 1.75
C ILE A 133 7.97 -3.37 2.88
N TYR A 134 7.58 -4.41 3.61
CA TYR A 134 6.69 -4.25 4.75
C TYR A 134 7.45 -3.84 6.01
N PHE A 135 6.86 -3.04 6.89
CA PHE A 135 7.42 -2.76 8.22
C PHE A 135 6.39 -2.98 9.34
N ASN A 136 6.86 -3.47 10.49
CA ASN A 136 6.02 -3.85 11.63
C ASN A 136 5.97 -2.79 12.75
N SER A 137 6.85 -1.78 12.69
CA SER A 137 6.88 -0.67 13.63
C SER A 137 7.68 0.50 13.04
N THR A 138 7.67 1.64 13.73
CA THR A 138 8.53 2.78 13.38
C THR A 138 10.01 2.42 13.45
N ASP A 139 10.44 1.62 14.42
CA ASP A 139 11.84 1.18 14.54
C ASP A 139 12.24 0.26 13.40
N ASP A 140 11.39 -0.72 13.08
CA ASP A 140 11.60 -1.62 11.95
C ASP A 140 11.67 -0.84 10.62
N LEU A 141 10.82 0.16 10.44
CA LEU A 141 10.89 1.07 9.30
C LEU A 141 12.25 1.77 9.22
N LEU A 142 12.72 2.40 10.30
CA LEU A 142 14.01 3.11 10.29
C LEU A 142 15.20 2.18 10.04
N ILE A 143 15.17 0.97 10.61
CA ILE A 143 16.17 -0.07 10.34
C ILE A 143 16.15 -0.44 8.86
N LYS A 144 14.97 -0.73 8.29
CA LYS A 144 14.83 -1.10 6.88
C LYS A 144 15.22 0.03 5.93
N LEU A 145 14.93 1.29 6.26
CA LEU A 145 15.41 2.43 5.48
C LEU A 145 16.93 2.51 5.42
N LYS A 146 17.64 2.03 6.46
CA LYS A 146 19.10 2.03 6.52
C LYS A 146 19.73 0.81 5.85
N THR A 147 19.09 -0.35 5.97
CA THR A 147 19.68 -1.64 5.56
C THR A 147 19.22 -2.13 4.19
N THR A 148 18.12 -1.60 3.65
CA THR A 148 17.62 -2.00 2.33
C THR A 148 18.58 -1.56 1.23
N ASN A 149 18.97 -2.49 0.36
CA ASN A 149 19.62 -2.16 -0.91
C ASN A 149 18.57 -1.70 -1.94
N PHE A 150 18.32 -0.39 -1.99
CA PHE A 150 17.30 0.22 -2.84
C PHE A 150 17.53 -0.06 -4.34
N GLN A 151 18.79 -0.05 -4.78
CA GLN A 151 19.15 -0.34 -6.17
C GLN A 151 18.78 -1.77 -6.56
N GLN A 152 19.04 -2.73 -5.67
CA GLN A 152 18.67 -4.13 -5.90
C GLN A 152 17.15 -4.32 -5.93
N VAL A 153 16.42 -3.69 -5.01
CA VAL A 153 14.94 -3.75 -4.99
C VAL A 153 14.37 -3.18 -6.30
N SER A 154 14.82 -1.99 -6.70
CA SER A 154 14.43 -1.36 -7.96
C SER A 154 14.76 -2.24 -9.17
N ALA A 155 15.93 -2.87 -9.20
CA ALA A 155 16.31 -3.79 -10.28
C ALA A 155 15.38 -5.00 -10.36
N ASN A 156 15.04 -5.60 -9.22
CA ASN A 156 14.10 -6.73 -9.15
C ASN A 156 12.69 -6.33 -9.60
N MET A 157 12.20 -5.17 -9.15
CA MET A 157 10.93 -4.59 -9.62
C MET A 157 10.92 -4.40 -11.14
N LYS A 158 12.02 -3.89 -11.71
CA LYS A 158 12.16 -3.69 -13.16
C LYS A 158 12.04 -5.00 -13.94
N VAL A 159 12.71 -6.06 -13.47
CA VAL A 159 12.63 -7.39 -14.08
C VAL A 159 11.19 -7.93 -14.00
N TYR A 160 10.57 -7.89 -12.83
CA TYR A 160 9.19 -8.33 -12.66
C TYR A 160 8.21 -7.55 -13.54
N ASN A 161 8.28 -6.22 -13.52
CA ASN A 161 7.40 -5.35 -14.29
C ASN A 161 7.54 -5.56 -15.80
N ALA A 162 8.76 -5.80 -16.30
CA ALA A 162 8.98 -6.10 -17.72
C ALA A 162 8.34 -7.43 -18.14
N ASN A 163 8.44 -8.46 -17.28
CA ASN A 163 7.83 -9.76 -17.53
C ASN A 163 6.30 -9.70 -17.46
N LEU A 164 5.77 -9.04 -16.42
CA LEU A 164 4.32 -8.86 -16.26
C LEU A 164 3.72 -8.09 -17.44
N ARG A 165 4.40 -7.06 -17.95
CA ARG A 165 3.95 -6.34 -19.16
C ARG A 165 3.82 -7.28 -20.35
N LYS A 166 4.84 -8.11 -20.63
CA LYS A 166 4.79 -9.07 -21.74
C LYS A 166 3.61 -10.04 -21.56
N HIS A 167 3.44 -10.57 -20.36
CA HIS A 167 2.37 -11.50 -20.04
C HIS A 167 0.97 -10.87 -20.24
N LEU A 168 0.75 -9.68 -19.70
CA LEU A 168 -0.54 -8.97 -19.83
C LEU A 168 -0.86 -8.67 -21.29
N PHE A 169 0.12 -8.22 -22.08
CA PHE A 169 -0.08 -7.98 -23.52
C PHE A 169 -0.49 -9.25 -24.25
N GLU A 170 0.11 -10.38 -23.92
CA GLU A 170 -0.25 -11.67 -24.52
C GLU A 170 -1.68 -12.08 -24.14
N GLN A 171 -2.04 -11.96 -22.87
CA GLN A 171 -3.40 -12.27 -22.40
C GLN A 171 -4.45 -11.40 -23.09
N TRP A 172 -4.21 -10.08 -23.16
CA TRP A 172 -5.11 -9.16 -23.84
C TRP A 172 -5.23 -9.45 -25.33
N ARG A 173 -4.12 -9.78 -26.00
CA ARG A 173 -4.14 -10.20 -27.41
C ARG A 173 -5.03 -11.42 -27.62
N GLN A 174 -4.91 -12.44 -26.77
CA GLN A 174 -5.73 -13.65 -26.85
C GLN A 174 -7.21 -13.37 -26.59
N ILE A 175 -7.53 -12.54 -25.61
CA ILE A 175 -8.91 -12.12 -25.32
C ILE A 175 -9.52 -11.41 -26.53
N LEU A 176 -8.81 -10.42 -27.07
CA LEU A 176 -9.28 -9.61 -28.19
C LEU A 176 -9.41 -10.42 -29.50
N GLN A 177 -8.57 -11.44 -29.69
CA GLN A 177 -8.70 -12.35 -30.84
C GLN A 177 -9.90 -13.31 -30.73
N ARG A 178 -10.33 -13.65 -29.51
CA ARG A 178 -11.47 -14.54 -29.27
C ARG A 178 -12.81 -13.82 -29.37
N THR A 179 -12.83 -12.53 -29.08
CA THR A 179 -14.01 -11.69 -29.34
C THR A 179 -14.08 -11.40 -30.84
N LYS A 180 -15.06 -11.99 -31.54
CA LYS A 180 -15.37 -11.59 -32.93
C LYS A 180 -15.66 -10.08 -32.96
N PRO A 181 -15.23 -9.34 -33.99
CA PRO A 181 -15.79 -8.04 -34.24
C PRO A 181 -17.30 -8.21 -34.44
N LEU A 182 -18.09 -7.41 -33.71
CA LEU A 182 -19.54 -7.26 -33.91
C LEU A 182 -19.81 -6.74 -35.33
#